data_AF-A0A976DI29-F1
#
_entry.id   AF-A0A976DI29-F1
#
_cell.length_a   1.000
_cell.length_b   1.000
_cell.length_c   1.000
_cell.angle_alpha   90.00
_cell.angle_beta   90.00
_cell.angle_gamma   90.00
#
_symmetry.space_group_name_H-M   'P 1'
#
loop_
_entity.id
_entity.type
_entity.pdbx_description
1 polymer ?
#
loop_
_entity_poly.entity_id
_entity_poly.type
_entity_poly.pdbx_seq_one_letter_code
_entity_poly.pdbx_strand_id
1 'polypeptide(L)' 'MHNQTNHTVLQERRPRELRNNSTDAEQRLWSELRNRQVHGAKFRRQHALDNYVVDFVSFDAMLIVELDGGQHSQQAAY' A
#
# COMPACT_ATOMS: atom_id res chain seq x y z
N MET A 1 23.95 -24.75 -3.48
CA MET A 1 22.49 -24.56 -3.60
C MET A 1 22.11 -23.40 -2.69
N HIS A 2 22.15 -22.17 -3.20
CA HIS A 2 21.91 -20.97 -2.39
C HIS A 2 20.42 -20.66 -2.36
N ASN A 3 19.85 -20.68 -1.16
CA ASN A 3 18.43 -20.57 -0.87
C ASN A 3 17.94 -19.13 -1.15
N GLN A 4 17.50 -18.88 -2.38
CA GLN A 4 17.07 -17.58 -2.91
C GLN A 4 15.60 -17.26 -2.56
N THR A 5 15.13 -17.66 -1.37
CA THR A 5 13.67 -17.84 -1.12
C THR A 5 13.03 -16.79 -0.21
N ASN A 6 13.77 -15.84 0.38
CA ASN A 6 13.19 -15.07 1.50
C ASN A 6 12.79 -13.61 1.22
N HIS A 7 13.45 -12.88 0.32
CA HIS A 7 13.14 -11.44 0.18
C HIS A 7 11.88 -11.17 -0.65
N THR A 8 11.76 -11.79 -1.82
CA THR A 8 10.66 -11.55 -2.76
C THR A 8 9.33 -12.11 -2.26
N VAL A 9 9.34 -13.29 -1.63
CA VAL A 9 8.11 -13.94 -1.14
C VAL A 9 7.51 -13.19 0.06
N LEU A 10 8.33 -12.63 0.95
CA LEU A 10 7.86 -11.81 2.08
C LEU A 10 7.33 -10.45 1.61
N GLN A 11 7.93 -9.86 0.58
CA GLN A 11 7.47 -8.61 -0.03
C GLN A 11 6.15 -8.77 -0.79
N GLU A 12 5.86 -9.94 -1.39
CA GLU A 12 4.60 -10.17 -2.11
C GLU A 12 3.43 -10.60 -1.21
N ARG A 13 3.71 -11.32 -0.11
CA ARG A 13 2.67 -11.80 0.80
C ARG A 13 2.06 -10.68 1.65
N ARG A 14 2.87 -9.75 2.15
CA ARG A 14 2.40 -8.64 2.99
C ARG A 14 1.37 -7.73 2.30
N PRO A 15 1.58 -7.23 1.06
CA PRO A 15 0.59 -6.48 0.31
C PRO A 15 -0.73 -7.22 0.11
N ARG A 16 -0.69 -8.54 -0.13
CA ARG A 16 -1.92 -9.32 -0.34
C ARG A 16 -2.73 -9.47 0.94
N GLU A 17 -2.06 -9.67 2.07
CA GLU A 17 -2.68 -9.76 3.40
C GLU A 17 -3.29 -8.42 3.81
N LEU A 18 -2.54 -7.33 3.65
CA LEU A 18 -3.05 -5.98 3.92
C LEU A 18 -4.29 -5.68 3.06
N ARG A 19 -4.36 -6.21 1.83
CA ARG A 19 -5.49 -5.93 0.91
C ARG A 19 -6.78 -6.59 1.37
N ASN A 20 -6.66 -7.65 2.16
CA ASN A 20 -7.77 -8.37 2.76
C ASN A 20 -8.18 -7.78 4.12
N ASN A 21 -7.29 -7.01 4.76
CA ASN A 21 -7.48 -6.43 6.10
C ASN A 21 -7.52 -4.90 6.09
N SER A 22 -7.87 -4.27 4.96
CA SER A 22 -7.96 -2.80 4.85
C SER A 22 -9.00 -2.21 5.80
N THR A 23 -8.69 -1.07 6.40
CA THR A 23 -9.65 -0.30 7.22
C THR A 23 -10.85 0.18 6.40
N ASP A 24 -11.97 0.53 7.06
CA ASP A 24 -13.15 1.08 6.38
C ASP A 24 -12.82 2.38 5.61
N ALA A 25 -11.92 3.20 6.16
CA ALA A 25 -11.42 4.40 5.51
C ALA A 25 -10.64 4.09 4.23
N GLU A 26 -9.72 3.11 4.27
CA GLU A 26 -9.00 2.64 3.08
C GLU A 26 -9.95 2.05 2.04
N GLN A 27 -10.93 1.25 2.46
CA GLN A 27 -11.90 0.64 1.55
C GLN A 27 -12.73 1.72 0.84
N ARG A 28 -13.18 2.74 1.59
CA ARG A 28 -13.93 3.87 1.04
C ARG A 28 -13.07 4.70 0.10
N LEU A 29 -11.82 5.01 0.45
CA LEU A 29 -10.93 5.74 -0.46
C LEU A 29 -10.64 4.91 -1.72
N TRP A 30 -10.44 3.60 -1.57
CA TRP A 30 -10.20 2.72 -2.71
C TRP A 30 -11.39 2.67 -3.68
N SER A 31 -12.63 2.75 -3.20
CA SER A 31 -13.81 2.79 -4.10
C SER A 31 -13.80 4.02 -5.00
N GLU A 32 -13.26 5.15 -4.52
CA GLU A 32 -13.15 6.39 -5.30
C GLU A 32 -11.92 6.40 -6.22
N LEU A 33 -10.79 5.82 -5.80
CA LEU A 33 -9.53 5.87 -6.56
C LEU A 33 -9.42 4.80 -7.66
N ARG A 34 -10.06 3.64 -7.48
CA ARG A 34 -9.92 2.51 -8.41
C ARG A 34 -10.47 2.83 -9.80
N ASN A 35 -10.15 1.96 -10.77
CA ASN A 35 -10.71 2.02 -12.13
C ASN A 35 -10.50 3.37 -12.86
N ARG A 36 -9.46 4.14 -12.50
CA ARG A 36 -9.14 5.43 -13.13
C ARG A 36 -10.25 6.49 -12.99
N GLN A 37 -11.06 6.40 -11.94
CA GLN A 37 -12.19 7.32 -11.71
C GLN A 37 -11.75 8.76 -11.46
N VAL A 38 -10.57 8.96 -10.85
CA VAL A 38 -10.01 10.30 -10.60
C VAL A 38 -9.13 10.71 -11.77
N HIS A 39 -9.64 11.60 -12.63
CA HIS A 39 -8.91 12.22 -13.75
C HIS A 39 -8.18 11.23 -14.67
N GLY A 40 -8.63 9.97 -14.78
CA GLY A 40 -7.97 8.94 -15.58
C GLY A 40 -6.70 8.33 -14.95
N ALA A 41 -6.28 8.81 -13.78
CA ALA A 41 -5.04 8.41 -13.13
C ALA A 41 -5.11 6.96 -12.60
N LYS A 42 -4.04 6.19 -12.79
CA LYS A 42 -3.96 4.82 -12.27
C LYS A 42 -3.46 4.83 -10.83
N PHE A 43 -4.33 4.43 -9.90
CA PHE A 43 -3.95 4.16 -8.51
C PHE A 43 -3.70 2.66 -8.29
N ARG A 44 -2.69 2.36 -7.47
CA ARG A 44 -2.41 1.05 -6.89
C ARG A 44 -2.61 1.18 -5.38
N ARG A 45 -3.12 0.12 -4.72
CA ARG A 45 -3.25 0.06 -3.27
C ARG A 45 -2.22 -0.86 -2.63
N GLN A 46 -1.73 -0.52 -1.44
CA GLN A 46 -0.77 -1.26 -0.62
C GLN A 46 0.43 -1.72 -1.44
N HIS A 47 1.08 -0.77 -2.08
CA HIS A 47 2.18 -1.02 -3.00
C HIS A 47 3.49 -1.08 -2.24
N ALA A 48 4.26 -2.15 -2.43
CA ALA A 48 5.63 -2.20 -1.94
C ALA A 48 6.51 -1.19 -2.71
N LEU A 49 7.17 -0.30 -1.97
CA LEU A 49 8.16 0.65 -2.45
C LEU A 49 9.40 0.48 -1.58
N ASP A 50 10.45 -0.10 -2.16
CA ASP A 50 11.69 -0.47 -1.47
C ASP A 50 11.47 -1.20 -0.13
N ASN A 51 11.63 -0.48 0.98
CA ASN A 51 11.56 -1.02 2.34
C ASN A 51 10.21 -0.80 3.02
N TYR A 52 9.26 -0.14 2.36
CA TYR A 52 7.96 0.22 2.92
C TYR A 52 6.80 -0.22 2.01
N VAL A 53 5.59 -0.27 2.58
CA VAL A 53 4.35 -0.50 1.83
C VAL A 53 3.49 0.75 2.00
N VAL A 54 3.12 1.37 0.89
CA VAL A 54 2.29 2.60 0.88
C VAL A 54 0.84 2.26 0.63
N ASP A 55 -0.09 2.96 1.29
CA ASP A 55 -1.52 2.67 1.19
C ASP A 55 -2.05 2.86 -0.23
N PHE A 56 -1.70 3.98 -0.88
CA PHE A 56 -2.02 4.24 -2.27
C PHE A 56 -0.90 4.97 -3.01
N VAL A 57 -0.71 4.61 -4.28
CA VAL A 57 0.26 5.30 -5.16
C VAL A 57 -0.27 5.43 -6.57
N SER A 58 -0.02 6.59 -7.18
CA SER A 58 -0.11 6.80 -8.62
C SER A 58 1.24 7.25 -9.16
N PHE A 59 1.85 6.41 -9.99
CA PHE A 59 3.09 6.75 -10.68
C PHE A 59 2.86 7.78 -11.80
N ASP A 60 1.70 7.72 -12.46
CA ASP A 60 1.33 8.67 -13.51
C ASP A 60 1.26 10.11 -12.95
N ALA A 61 0.80 10.24 -11.70
CA ALA A 61 0.69 11.52 -11.00
C ALA A 61 1.87 11.81 -10.05
N MET A 62 2.86 10.91 -9.94
CA MET A 62 3.97 11.00 -8.98
C MET A 62 3.49 11.29 -7.54
N LEU A 63 2.40 10.62 -7.12
CA LEU A 63 1.69 10.89 -5.88
C LEU A 63 1.56 9.64 -5.02
N ILE A 64 1.90 9.76 -3.74
CA ILE A 64 1.62 8.78 -2.68
C ILE A 64 0.54 9.38 -1.76
N VAL A 65 -0.42 8.57 -1.35
CA VAL A 65 -1.46 8.92 -0.38
C VAL A 65 -1.43 7.88 0.73
N GLU A 66 -1.13 8.32 1.95
CA GLU A 66 -1.17 7.50 3.17
C GLU A 66 -2.37 7.91 4.02
N LEU A 67 -3.09 6.92 4.56
CA LEU A 67 -4.17 7.15 5.50
C LEU A 67 -3.64 6.93 6.91
N ASP A 68 -3.23 8.01 7.55
CA ASP A 68 -2.81 7.98 8.95
C ASP A 68 -4.03 7.72 9.85
N GLY A 69 -4.23 6.45 10.21
CA GLY A 69 -5.18 6.09 11.25
C GLY A 69 -4.64 6.57 12.60
N GLY A 70 -5.48 7.20 13.44
CA GLY A 70 -5.10 7.71 14.77
C GLY A 70 -4.51 6.70 15.78
N GLN A 71 -4.20 5.48 15.35
CA GLN A 71 -3.43 4.45 16.09
C GLN A 71 -1.91 4.49 15.78
N HIS A 72 -1.44 5.33 14.86
CA HIS A 72 -0.01 5.48 14.50
C HIS A 72 0.85 6.22 15.54
N SER A 73 0.36 6.45 16.76
CA SER A 73 1.15 7.04 17.85
C SER A 73 2.11 6.06 18.53
N GLN A 74 2.32 4.85 17.98
CA GLN A 74 3.28 3.88 18.50
C GLN A 74 4.14 3.26 17.40
N GLN A 75 5.01 4.06 16.75
CA GLN A 75 6.30 3.53 16.30
C GLN A 75 7.29 4.64 15.92
N ALA A 76 8.15 4.98 16.88
CA ALA A 76 9.61 4.97 16.70
C ALA A 76 10.29 5.30 18.05
N ALA A 77 10.72 4.27 18.78
CA ALA A 77 11.97 4.37 19.54
C ALA A 77 13.02 3.62 18.71
N TYR A 78 14.04 4.36 18.27
CA TYR A 78 15.21 3.87 17.52
C TYR A 78 16.02 2.85 18.31
#